data_AF-A0A7S0THX0-F1
#
_entry.id   AF-A0A7S0THX0-F1
#
_cell.length_a   1.000
_cell.length_b   1.000
_cell.length_c   1.000
_cell.angle_alpha   90.00
_cell.angle_beta   90.00
_cell.angle_gamma   90.00
#
_symmetry.space_group_name_H-M   'P 1'
#
loop_
_entity.id
_entity.type
_entity.pdbx_description
1 polymer ?
#
loop_
_entity_poly.entity_id
_entity_poly.type
_entity_poly.pdbx_seq_one_letter_code
_entity_poly.pdbx_strand_id
1 'polypeptide(L)'
;QPWRDPEELLGAVRAFGVTRLVLVPSMLRELVMLGRLSDTAPSLQALHSSGEALGWDLAAEALEGGPEGLRVINLYGSTECMGDVTACVLTRETARERSRVASGGVVPAGWAH
;
A
#
# COMPACT_ATOMS: atom_id res chain seq x y z
N GLN A 1 -5.15 -17.52 11.34
CA GLN A 1 -4.67 -16.43 10.45
C GLN A 1 -5.01 -15.14 11.19
N PRO A 2 -4.11 -14.58 12.01
CA PRO A 2 -4.48 -13.71 13.13
C PRO A 2 -4.96 -12.30 12.77
N TRP A 3 -5.08 -11.95 11.48
CA TRP A 3 -5.40 -10.59 11.04
C TRP A 3 -6.46 -10.57 9.94
N ARG A 4 -7.62 -11.19 10.18
CA ARG A 4 -8.78 -11.06 9.28
C ARG A 4 -9.60 -9.80 9.54
N ASP A 5 -9.42 -9.18 10.70
CA ASP A 5 -10.15 -7.98 11.07
C ASP A 5 -9.29 -6.72 10.82
N PRO A 6 -9.69 -5.85 9.88
CA PRO A 6 -8.95 -4.63 9.58
C PRO A 6 -8.96 -3.62 10.74
N GLU A 7 -9.98 -3.60 11.59
CA GLU A 7 -10.04 -2.71 12.75
C GLU A 7 -9.05 -3.14 13.83
N GLU A 8 -8.96 -4.45 14.11
CA GLU A 8 -7.97 -5.00 15.03
C GLU A 8 -6.54 -4.72 14.54
N LEU A 9 -6.31 -4.85 13.24
CA LEU A 9 -5.02 -4.54 12.62
C LEU A 9 -4.64 -3.06 12.80
N LEU A 10 -5.56 -2.12 12.56
CA LEU A 10 -5.32 -0.69 12.79
C LEU A 10 -5.10 -0.39 14.28
N GLY A 11 -5.84 -1.07 15.16
CA GLY A 11 -5.65 -1.01 16.61
C GLY A 11 -4.23 -1.39 17.01
N ALA A 12 -3.72 -2.51 16.48
CA ALA A 12 -2.35 -2.97 16.71
C ALA A 12 -1.31 -2.01 16.12
N VAL A 13 -1.52 -1.54 14.88
CA VAL A 13 -0.64 -0.57 14.22
C VAL A 13 -0.47 0.68 15.08
N ARG A 14 -1.57 1.22 15.60
CA ARG A 14 -1.57 2.39 16.49
C ARG A 14 -0.90 2.09 17.82
N ALA A 15 -1.26 0.98 18.46
CA ALA A 15 -0.77 0.63 19.79
C ALA A 15 0.75 0.38 19.81
N PHE A 16 1.29 -0.22 18.75
CA PHE A 16 2.71 -0.56 18.67
C PHE A 16 3.55 0.44 17.85
N GLY A 17 2.94 1.51 17.32
CA GLY A 17 3.64 2.50 16.51
C GLY A 17 4.28 1.90 15.26
N VAL A 18 3.56 0.98 14.60
CA VAL A 18 4.06 0.25 13.43
C VAL A 18 4.40 1.25 12.31
N THR A 19 5.62 1.16 11.78
CA THR A 19 6.11 2.02 10.71
C THR A 19 6.04 1.37 9.34
N ARG A 20 5.94 0.03 9.29
CA ARG A 20 5.85 -0.74 8.06
C ARG A 20 4.80 -1.83 8.17
N LEU A 21 3.88 -1.86 7.21
CA LEU A 21 2.83 -2.87 7.13
C LEU A 21 2.91 -3.63 5.82
N VAL A 22 2.68 -4.94 5.86
CA VAL A 22 2.63 -5.81 4.67
C VAL A 22 1.24 -6.42 4.58
N LEU A 23 0.59 -6.28 3.44
CA LEU A 23 -0.77 -6.76 3.22
C LEU A 23 -1.05 -7.02 1.74
N VAL A 24 -2.15 -7.72 1.46
CA VAL A 24 -2.67 -7.89 0.11
C VAL A 24 -3.56 -6.68 -0.28
N PRO A 25 -3.72 -6.35 -1.57
CA PRO A 25 -4.61 -5.29 -2.03
C PRO A 25 -6.05 -5.34 -1.49
N SER A 26 -6.65 -6.53 -1.38
CA SER A 26 -7.98 -6.71 -0.79
C SER A 26 -8.06 -6.17 0.65
N MET A 27 -7.11 -6.49 1.51
CA MET A 27 -6.99 -5.95 2.86
C MET A 27 -6.70 -4.44 2.86
N LEU A 28 -5.88 -3.94 1.93
CA LEU A 28 -5.62 -2.49 1.80
C LEU A 28 -6.92 -1.73 1.56
N ARG A 29 -7.77 -2.26 0.67
CA ARG A 29 -9.07 -1.68 0.36
C ARG A 29 -9.95 -1.58 1.59
N GLU A 30 -10.02 -2.64 2.39
CA GLU A 30 -10.80 -2.62 3.63
C GLU A 30 -10.28 -1.55 4.60
N LEU A 31 -8.96 -1.45 4.79
CA LEU A 31 -8.35 -0.43 5.65
C LEU A 31 -8.65 1.00 5.20
N VAL A 32 -8.58 1.27 3.89
CA VAL A 32 -8.91 2.60 3.32
C VAL A 32 -10.40 2.92 3.50
N MET A 33 -11.28 1.92 3.40
CA MET A 33 -12.73 2.09 3.59
C MET A 33 -13.11 2.41 5.04
N LEU A 34 -12.30 2.00 6.02
CA LEU A 34 -12.52 2.34 7.44
C LEU A 34 -12.20 3.81 7.76
N GLY A 35 -11.45 4.50 6.90
CA GLY A 35 -11.16 5.93 7.04
C GLY A 35 -9.72 6.30 6.70
N ARG A 36 -9.32 7.49 7.15
CA ARG A 36 -7.98 8.02 6.85
C ARG A 36 -6.93 7.31 7.70
N LEU A 37 -5.98 6.67 7.03
CA LEU A 37 -4.81 6.04 7.68
C LEU A 37 -3.95 7.06 8.43
N SER A 38 -4.00 8.35 8.10
CA SER A 38 -3.36 9.41 8.89
C SER A 38 -3.86 9.49 10.33
N ASP A 39 -5.13 9.15 10.55
CA ASP A 39 -5.79 9.33 11.84
C ASP A 39 -5.62 8.06 12.70
N THR A 40 -5.65 6.90 12.04
CA THR A 40 -5.60 5.58 12.70
C THR A 40 -4.19 4.99 12.75
N ALA A 41 -3.31 5.35 11.83
CA ALA A 41 -1.95 4.82 11.68
C ALA A 41 -0.91 5.93 11.41
N PRO A 42 -0.80 6.96 12.27
CA PRO A 42 0.06 8.13 12.01
C PRO A 42 1.57 7.81 11.94
N SER A 43 2.00 6.69 12.55
CA SER A 43 3.40 6.23 12.50
C SER A 43 3.79 5.55 11.20
N LEU A 44 2.82 5.23 10.34
CA LEU A 44 3.05 4.40 9.17
C LEU A 44 3.85 5.16 8.09
N GLN A 45 4.97 4.58 7.67
CA GLN A 45 5.89 5.17 6.69
C GLN A 45 5.94 4.37 5.38
N ALA A 46 5.63 3.08 5.43
CA ALA A 46 5.67 2.21 4.26
C ALA A 46 4.58 1.14 4.32
N LEU A 47 3.86 0.99 3.21
CA LEU A 47 2.89 -0.07 3.00
C LEU A 47 3.36 -0.95 1.85
N HIS A 48 3.60 -2.22 2.12
CA HIS A 48 3.94 -3.20 1.12
C HIS A 48 2.69 -3.96 0.70
N SER A 49 2.43 -3.94 -0.59
CA SER A 49 1.35 -4.69 -1.22
C SER A 49 1.95 -5.84 -2.03
N SER A 50 1.46 -7.06 -1.84
CA SER A 50 1.84 -8.22 -2.64
C SER A 50 0.70 -9.25 -2.72
N GLY A 51 0.83 -10.27 -3.58
CA GLY A 51 -0.10 -11.40 -3.63
C GLY A 51 -1.37 -11.19 -4.46
N GLU A 52 -1.75 -9.95 -4.77
CA GLU A 52 -2.81 -9.63 -5.73
C GLU A 52 -2.42 -8.41 -6.56
N ALA A 53 -3.17 -8.15 -7.63
CA ALA A 53 -2.97 -6.97 -8.47
C ALA A 53 -3.35 -5.68 -7.72
N LEU A 54 -2.36 -4.80 -7.47
CA LEU A 54 -2.61 -3.49 -6.90
C LEU A 54 -3.11 -2.52 -7.97
N GLY A 55 -4.32 -1.98 -7.81
CA GLY A 55 -4.85 -0.92 -8.66
C GLY A 55 -4.26 0.45 -8.36
N TRP A 56 -4.10 1.30 -9.38
CA TRP A 56 -3.61 2.68 -9.22
C TRP A 56 -4.49 3.52 -8.29
N ASP A 57 -5.81 3.40 -8.43
CA ASP A 57 -6.78 4.17 -7.64
C ASP A 57 -6.66 3.83 -6.15
N LEU A 58 -6.56 2.53 -5.83
CA LEU A 58 -6.39 2.08 -4.45
C LEU A 58 -5.07 2.56 -3.84
N ALA A 59 -3.98 2.55 -4.62
CA ALA A 59 -2.70 3.07 -4.16
C ALA A 59 -2.76 4.59 -3.92
N ALA A 60 -3.43 5.33 -4.80
CA ALA A 60 -3.63 6.77 -4.67
C ALA A 60 -4.48 7.10 -3.44
N GLU A 61 -5.61 6.43 -3.24
CA GLU A 61 -6.48 6.60 -2.08
C GLU A 61 -5.70 6.35 -0.77
N ALA A 62 -4.91 5.28 -0.71
CA ALA A 62 -4.07 4.98 0.45
C ALA A 62 -3.02 6.08 0.72
N LEU A 63 -2.37 6.59 -0.33
CA LEU A 63 -1.38 7.67 -0.22
C LEU A 63 -2.02 9.01 0.17
N GLU A 64 -3.25 9.28 -0.28
CA GLU A 64 -3.98 10.51 0.02
C GLU A 64 -4.58 10.51 1.43
N GLY A 65 -5.11 9.36 1.86
CA GLY A 65 -5.63 9.12 3.19
C GLY A 65 -4.55 8.85 4.25
N GLY A 66 -3.32 8.58 3.85
CA GLY A 66 -2.21 8.21 4.75
C GLY A 66 -1.38 9.38 5.30
N PRO A 67 -0.48 9.07 6.25
CA PRO A 67 0.46 10.05 6.81
C PRO A 67 1.33 10.71 5.75
N GLU A 68 1.83 11.91 6.07
CA GLU A 68 2.81 12.59 5.21
C GLU A 68 4.08 11.73 5.07
N GLY A 69 4.56 11.60 3.84
CA GLY A 69 5.73 10.75 3.53
C GLY A 69 5.44 9.25 3.44
N LEU A 70 4.17 8.82 3.57
CA LEU A 70 3.80 7.42 3.31
C LEU A 70 4.20 7.01 1.88
N ARG A 71 4.75 5.80 1.77
CA ARG A 71 5.07 5.14 0.50
C ARG A 71 4.26 3.86 0.36
N VAL A 72 3.74 3.60 -0.82
CA VAL A 72 3.11 2.33 -1.19
C VAL A 72 4.08 1.57 -2.09
N ILE A 73 4.40 0.33 -1.76
CA ILE A 73 5.41 -0.47 -2.43
C ILE A 73 4.72 -1.73 -2.95
N ASN A 74 4.54 -1.82 -4.26
CA ASN A 74 4.01 -3.01 -4.89
C ASN A 74 5.16 -4.00 -5.13
N LEU A 75 5.16 -5.12 -4.40
CA LEU A 75 6.15 -6.18 -4.51
C LEU A 75 5.57 -7.34 -5.32
N TYR A 76 6.33 -7.78 -6.33
CA TYR A 76 6.08 -9.02 -7.03
C TYR A 76 7.34 -9.88 -7.04
N GLY A 77 7.18 -11.12 -6.60
CA GLY A 77 8.16 -12.18 -6.73
C GLY A 77 7.43 -13.51 -6.72
N SER A 78 7.66 -14.34 -7.73
CA SER A 78 7.21 -15.73 -7.68
C SER A 78 7.95 -16.41 -6.53
N THR A 79 7.22 -17.09 -5.64
CA THR A 79 7.81 -17.93 -4.57
C THR A 79 8.75 -19.02 -5.11
N GLU A 80 8.75 -19.29 -6.42
CA GLU A 80 9.54 -20.32 -7.09
C GLU A 80 10.88 -19.86 -7.66
N CYS A 81 11.13 -18.55 -7.78
CA CYS A 81 12.41 -18.03 -8.28
C CYS A 81 13.09 -17.20 -7.21
N MET A 82 14.21 -17.72 -6.69
CA MET A 82 15.17 -16.98 -5.87
C MET A 82 15.97 -16.01 -6.75
N GLY A 83 15.27 -15.10 -7.45
CA GLY A 83 15.85 -14.16 -8.41
C GLY A 83 14.81 -13.13 -8.86
N ASP A 84 15.12 -11.86 -8.59
CA ASP A 84 14.43 -10.63 -9.01
C ASP A 84 13.03 -10.38 -8.41
N VAL A 85 13.03 -9.98 -7.14
CA VAL A 85 11.87 -9.26 -6.55
C VAL A 85 11.75 -7.92 -7.26
N THR A 86 10.70 -7.79 -8.04
CA THR A 86 10.40 -6.55 -8.74
C THR A 86 9.55 -5.66 -7.84
N ALA A 87 9.99 -4.42 -7.60
CA ALA A 87 9.28 -3.46 -6.76
C ALA A 87 8.91 -2.19 -7.53
N CYS A 88 7.71 -1.67 -7.32
CA CYS A 88 7.33 -0.32 -7.73
C CYS A 88 7.03 0.51 -6.47
N VAL A 89 7.71 1.65 -6.33
CA VAL A 89 7.52 2.56 -5.19
C VAL A 89 6.64 3.73 -5.64
N LEU A 90 5.54 3.92 -4.91
CA LEU A 90 4.59 4.99 -5.14
C LEU A 90 4.63 5.98 -4.00
N THR A 91 4.65 7.25 -4.36
CA THR A 91 4.53 8.40 -3.46
C THR A 91 3.28 9.17 -3.83
N ARG A 92 2.83 10.08 -2.96
CA ARG A 92 1.72 10.97 -3.26
C ARG A 92 1.95 11.77 -4.56
N GLU A 93 3.20 12.11 -4.86
CA GLU A 93 3.57 12.79 -6.10
C GLU A 93 3.39 11.90 -7.33
N THR A 94 3.94 10.68 -7.32
CA THR A 94 3.82 9.77 -8.47
C THR A 94 2.37 9.33 -8.72
N ALA A 95 1.56 9.21 -7.67
CA ALA A 95 0.12 8.97 -7.80
C ALA A 95 -0.62 10.14 -8.48
N ARG A 96 -0.26 11.38 -8.14
CA ARG A 96 -0.84 12.60 -8.75
C ARG A 96 -0.40 12.81 -10.19
N GLU A 97 0.83 12.46 -10.52
CA GLU A 97 1.30 12.48 -11.91
C GLU A 97 0.55 11.45 -12.75
N ARG A 98 0.33 10.24 -12.20
CA ARG A 98 -0.37 9.18 -12.93
C ARG A 98 -1.84 9.53 -13.18
N SER A 99 -2.55 10.07 -12.19
CA SER A 99 -3.96 10.47 -12.36
C SER A 99 -4.15 11.55 -13.44
N ARG A 100 -3.12 12.34 -13.75
CA ARG A 100 -3.13 13.33 -14.85
C ARG A 100 -2.93 12.71 -16.23
N VAL A 101 -2.29 11.54 -16.31
CA VAL A 101 -1.84 10.93 -17.58
C VAL A 101 -2.71 9.72 -17.96
N ALA A 102 -3.29 9.01 -16.99
CA ALA A 102 -4.18 7.89 -17.24
C ALA A 102 -5.11 7.65 -16.03
N SER A 103 -6.41 7.53 -16.27
CA SER A 103 -7.38 7.05 -15.28
C SER A 103 -7.55 5.53 -15.42
N GLY A 104 -7.36 4.81 -14.31
CA GLY A 104 -7.49 3.34 -14.24
C GLY A 104 -6.24 2.52 -14.59
N GLY A 105 -6.23 1.27 -14.13
CA GLY A 105 -5.19 0.26 -14.42
C GLY A 105 -4.50 -0.31 -13.18
N VAL A 106 -3.61 -1.27 -13.41
CA VAL A 106 -2.81 -1.94 -12.36
C VAL A 106 -1.44 -1.24 -12.24
N VAL A 107 -0.96 -1.05 -11.02
CA VAL A 107 0.39 -0.60 -10.71
C VAL A 107 1.36 -1.67 -11.20
N PRO A 108 2.22 -1.38 -12.20
CA PRO A 108 3.13 -2.38 -12.73
C PRO A 108 4.10 -2.83 -11.64
N ALA A 109 4.43 -4.12 -11.65
CA ALA A 109 5.62 -4.59 -10.98
C ALA A 109 6.82 -4.06 -11.76
N GLY A 110 7.55 -3.10 -11.19
CA GLY A 110 8.86 -2.68 -11.66
C GLY A 110 8.85 -1.70 -12.80
N TRP A 111 9.08 -0.43 -12.46
CA TRP A 111 9.81 0.52 -13.28
C TRP A 111 10.73 1.27 -12.34
N ALA A 112 11.98 0.83 -12.27
CA ALA A 112 13.07 1.59 -11.69
C ALA A 112 13.81 2.26 -12.85
N HIS A 113 13.77 3.59 -12.88
CA HIS A 113 14.79 4.40 -13.54
C HIS A 113 15.45 5.25 -12.47
#